data_AF-A0A932HFW5-F1
#
_entry.id   AF-A0A932HFW5-F1
#
_cell.length_a   1.000
_cell.length_b   1.000
_cell.length_c   1.000
_cell.angle_alpha   90.00
_cell.angle_beta   90.00
_cell.angle_gamma   90.00
#
_symmetry.space_group_name_H-M   'P 1'
#
loop_
_entity.id
_entity.type
_entity.pdbx_description
1 polymer ?
#
loop_
_entity_poly.entity_id
_entity_poly.type
_entity_poly.pdbx_seq_one_letter_code
_entity_poly.pdbx_strand_id
1 'polypeptide(L)'
;MIAERAGQALNLLVFDEIFGSLDEARRENVVRLLQRLQARFEQVILITHIESIREGLDQVIRVRFDEGSGTSSVTEERPERPAEEFEPAVV
;
A
#
# COMPACT_ATOMS: atom_id res chain seq x y z
N MET A 1 -5.68 4.09 -20.99
CA MET A 1 -5.27 4.20 -19.58
C MET A 1 -6.44 4.78 -18.80
N ILE A 2 -6.81 4.17 -17.67
CA ILE A 2 -7.98 4.55 -16.85
C ILE A 2 -7.79 5.90 -16.12
N ALA A 3 -6.62 6.55 -16.26
CA ALA A 3 -6.18 7.66 -15.44
C ALA A 3 -6.09 9.01 -16.16
N GLU A 4 -7.00 9.33 -17.08
CA GLU A 4 -7.16 10.71 -17.58
C GLU A 4 -8.64 11.07 -17.69
N ARG A 5 -9.11 11.91 -16.76
CA ARG A 5 -10.30 12.74 -16.97
C ARG A 5 -10.01 14.17 -16.53
N ALA A 6 -10.24 15.09 -17.46
CA ALA A 6 -10.68 16.47 -17.22
C ALA A 6 -9.81 17.36 -16.30
N GLY A 7 -8.48 17.35 -16.45
CA GLY A 7 -7.63 18.42 -15.91
C GLY A 7 -7.52 18.50 -14.38
N GLN A 8 -7.99 17.48 -13.66
CA GLN A 8 -7.79 17.33 -12.23
C GLN A 8 -6.78 16.21 -12.00
N ALA A 9 -5.78 16.47 -11.15
CA ALA A 9 -4.84 15.43 -10.74
C ALA A 9 -5.61 14.30 -10.05
N LEU A 10 -5.32 13.05 -10.42
CA LEU A 10 -5.79 11.90 -9.67
C LEU A 10 -4.99 11.87 -8.37
N ASN A 11 -5.64 12.25 -7.27
CA ASN A 11 -4.97 12.38 -5.97
C ASN A 11 -5.04 11.10 -5.12
N LEU A 12 -5.91 10.15 -5.49
CA LEU A 12 -6.15 8.92 -4.72
C LEU A 12 -6.25 7.70 -5.64
N LEU A 13 -5.55 6.64 -5.26
CA LEU A 13 -5.62 5.32 -5.88
C LEU A 13 -5.88 4.26 -4.80
N VAL A 14 -6.86 3.38 -5.03
CA VAL A 14 -7.24 2.33 -4.07
C VAL A 14 -7.14 0.97 -4.76
N PHE A 15 -6.46 0.02 -4.11
CA PHE A 15 -6.32 -1.36 -4.56
C PHE A 15 -6.86 -2.32 -3.51
N ASP A 16 -7.73 -3.23 -3.93
CA ASP A 16 -8.36 -4.21 -3.05
C ASP A 16 -7.98 -5.64 -3.47
N GLU A 17 -7.33 -6.36 -2.55
CA GLU A 17 -6.93 -7.77 -2.67
C GLU A 17 -6.20 -8.16 -3.97
N ILE A 18 -5.42 -7.23 -4.52
CA ILE A 18 -4.75 -7.39 -5.82
C ILE A 18 -3.63 -8.44 -5.83
N PHE A 19 -3.22 -8.94 -4.67
CA PHE A 19 -2.12 -9.91 -4.53
C PHE A 19 -2.57 -11.36 -4.41
N GLY A 20 -3.87 -11.64 -4.29
CA GLY A 20 -4.37 -12.97 -3.95
C GLY A 20 -3.94 -14.09 -4.91
N SER A 21 -3.64 -13.76 -6.17
CA SER A 21 -3.21 -14.71 -7.21
C SER A 21 -1.70 -14.67 -7.52
N LEU A 22 -0.92 -13.88 -6.78
CA LEU A 22 0.50 -13.66 -7.04
C LEU A 22 1.37 -14.52 -6.13
N ASP A 23 2.45 -15.05 -6.70
CA ASP A 23 3.58 -15.61 -5.94
C ASP A 23 4.40 -14.49 -5.26
N GLU A 24 5.30 -14.87 -4.36
CA GLU A 24 6.06 -13.91 -3.54
C GLU A 24 6.88 -12.93 -4.39
N ALA A 25 7.60 -13.42 -5.41
CA ALA A 25 8.39 -12.58 -6.29
C ALA A 25 7.52 -11.55 -7.05
N ARG A 26 6.31 -11.96 -7.47
CA ARG A 26 5.35 -11.05 -8.10
C ARG A 26 4.78 -10.03 -7.12
N ARG A 27 4.54 -10.41 -5.86
CA ARG A 27 4.08 -9.47 -4.82
C ARG A 27 5.12 -8.38 -4.57
N GLU A 28 6.39 -8.75 -4.41
CA GLU A 28 7.49 -7.79 -4.26
C GLU A 28 7.57 -6.83 -5.45
N ASN A 29 7.44 -7.35 -6.68
CA ASN A 29 7.43 -6.52 -7.89
C ASN A 29 6.27 -5.52 -7.90
N VAL A 30 5.07 -5.93 -7.47
CA VAL A 30 3.92 -5.03 -7.36
C VAL A 30 4.13 -3.98 -6.28
N VAL A 31 4.67 -4.35 -5.11
CA VAL A 31 5.00 -3.37 -4.05
C VAL A 31 5.98 -2.32 -4.56
N ARG A 32 7.05 -2.74 -5.24
CA ARG A 32 8.01 -1.80 -5.86
C ARG A 32 7.37 -0.91 -6.92
N LEU A 33 6.42 -1.42 -7.70
CA LEU A 33 5.66 -0.63 -8.67
C LEU A 33 4.78 0.40 -7.95
N LEU A 34 4.07 0.01 -6.89
CA LEU A 34 3.21 0.90 -6.10
C LEU A 34 4.01 2.03 -5.45
N GLN A 35 5.19 1.73 -4.89
CA GLN A 35 6.12 2.74 -4.36
C GLN A 35 6.55 3.76 -5.43
N ARG A 36 6.79 3.33 -6.67
CA ARG A 36 7.07 4.25 -7.79
C ARG A 36 5.85 5.07 -8.20
N LEU A 37 4.65 4.52 -8.08
CA LEU A 37 3.40 5.24 -8.37
C LEU A 37 3.08 6.29 -7.31
N GLN A 38 3.50 6.12 -6.05
CA GLN A 38 3.35 7.16 -5.01
C GLN A 38 4.02 8.48 -5.41
N ALA A 39 5.05 8.48 -6.26
CA ALA A 39 5.63 9.73 -6.78
C ALA A 39 4.70 10.50 -7.73
N ARG A 40 3.64 9.85 -8.24
CA ARG A 40 2.68 10.41 -9.21
C ARG A 40 1.28 10.63 -8.63
N PHE A 41 0.92 9.95 -7.54
CA PHE A 41 -0.37 10.07 -6.86
C PHE A 41 -0.15 10.54 -5.42
N GLU A 42 -0.90 11.55 -4.96
CA GLU A 42 -0.77 12.07 -3.59
C GLU A 42 -1.09 11.01 -2.51
N GLN A 43 -1.96 10.04 -2.83
CA GLN A 43 -2.38 8.98 -1.92
C GLN A 43 -2.60 7.64 -2.62
N VAL A 44 -2.03 6.58 -2.06
CA VAL A 44 -2.26 5.19 -2.49
C VAL A 44 -2.71 4.38 -1.27
N ILE A 45 -3.86 3.72 -1.36
CA ILE A 45 -4.44 2.85 -0.33
C ILE A 45 -4.44 1.41 -0.84
N LEU A 46 -3.98 0.50 0.00
CA LEU A 46 -3.88 -0.92 -0.28
C LEU A 46 -4.66 -1.72 0.77
N ILE A 47 -5.59 -2.56 0.33
CA ILE A 47 -6.37 -3.46 1.17
C ILE A 47 -5.91 -4.87 0.88
N THR A 48 -5.46 -5.58 1.90
CA THR A 48 -4.95 -6.94 1.78
C THR A 48 -4.92 -7.64 3.13
N HIS A 49 -5.03 -8.97 3.10
CA HIS A 49 -4.77 -9.85 4.24
C HIS A 49 -3.34 -10.44 4.24
N ILE A 50 -2.46 -10.02 3.32
CA ILE A 50 -1.08 -10.53 3.22
C ILE A 50 -0.17 -9.74 4.17
N GLU A 51 0.41 -10.40 5.16
CA GLU A 51 1.30 -9.73 6.13
C GLU A 51 2.70 -9.43 5.58
N SER A 52 3.21 -10.20 4.61
CA SER A 52 4.60 -10.04 4.12
C SER A 52 4.86 -8.70 3.42
N ILE A 53 3.83 -8.03 2.93
CA ILE A 53 3.98 -6.75 2.24
C ILE A 53 4.10 -5.55 3.20
N ARG A 54 3.92 -5.75 4.51
CA ARG A 54 3.90 -4.71 5.53
C ARG A 54 5.18 -3.87 5.58
N GLU A 55 6.33 -4.50 5.40
CA GLU A 55 7.65 -3.86 5.49
C GLU A 55 7.87 -2.80 4.40
N GLY A 56 7.13 -2.88 3.28
CA GLY A 56 7.23 -1.95 2.17
C GLY A 56 6.25 -0.76 2.21
N LEU A 57 5.44 -0.63 3.27
CA LEU A 57 4.38 0.37 3.37
C LEU A 57 4.71 1.46 4.40
N ASP A 58 4.25 2.69 4.14
CA ASP A 58 4.51 3.84 5.01
C ASP A 58 3.69 3.82 6.31
N GLN A 59 2.44 3.37 6.21
CA GLN A 59 1.48 3.29 7.30
C GLN A 59 0.60 2.05 7.14
N VAL A 60 0.23 1.45 8.27
CA VAL A 60 -0.58 0.23 8.30
C VAL A 60 -1.79 0.48 9.19
N ILE A 61 -2.98 0.35 8.63
CA ILE A 61 -4.23 0.34 9.38
C ILE A 61 -4.62 -1.12 9.54
N ARG A 62 -4.53 -1.64 10.77
CA ARG A 62 -4.93 -3.02 11.06
C ARG A 62 -6.38 -3.06 11.47
N VAL A 63 -7.15 -3.89 10.78
CA VAL A 63 -8.55 -4.18 11.09
C VAL A 63 -8.63 -5.58 11.67
N ARG A 64 -9.25 -5.73 12.84
CA ARG A 64 -9.53 -7.03 13.48
C ARG A 64 -11.03 -7.19 13.69
N PHE A 65 -11.58 -8.32 13.27
CA PHE A 65 -12.97 -8.68 13.53
C PHE A 65 -13.06 -9.56 14.78
N ASP A 66 -13.95 -9.20 15.70
CA ASP A 66 -14.31 -10.01 16.87
C ASP A 66 -15.67 -10.69 16.61
N GLU A 67 -15.65 -12.00 16.42
CA GLU A 67 -16.85 -12.80 16.17
C GLU A 67 -17.81 -12.85 17.37
N GLY A 68 -17.30 -12.73 18.59
CA GLY A 68 -18.09 -12.80 19.82
C GLY A 68 -18.94 -11.55 20.04
N SER A 69 -18.38 -10.38 19.70
CA SER A 69 -19.09 -9.10 19.75
C SER A 69 -19.67 -8.64 18.41
N GLY A 70 -19.36 -9.33 17.30
CA GLY A 70 -19.77 -8.94 15.95
C GLY A 70 -19.20 -7.60 15.49
N THR A 71 -18.08 -7.17 16.08
CA THR A 71 -17.54 -5.80 15.92
C THR A 71 -16.15 -5.83 15.31
N SER A 72 -15.87 -4.87 14.43
CA SER A 72 -14.51 -4.62 13.93
C SER A 72 -13.81 -3.53 14.75
N SER A 73 -12.55 -3.77 15.11
CA SER A 73 -11.66 -2.79 15.74
C SER A 73 -10.55 -2.39 14.79
N VAL A 74 -10.10 -1.14 14.89
CA VAL A 74 -9.08 -0.56 14.02
C VAL A 74 -7.93 -0.05 14.88
N THR A 75 -6.70 -0.41 14.51
CA THR A 75 -5.48 0.08 15.16
C THR A 75 -4.49 0.57 14.11
N GLU A 76 -3.90 1.73 14.34
CA GLU A 76 -2.82 2.25 13.51
C GLU A 76 -1.49 1.65 13.96
N GLU A 77 -0.74 1.12 13.01
CA GLU A 77 0.61 0.60 13.19
C GLU A 77 1.54 1.36 12.25
N ARG A 78 2.58 1.97 12.81
CA ARG A 78 3.64 2.57 12.02
C ARG A 78 4.77 1.53 11.92
N PRO A 79 4.98 0.88 10.77
CA PRO A 79 6.10 -0.04 10.63
C PRO A 79 7.40 0.70 10.93
N GLU A 80 8.36 0.02 11.58
CA GLU A 80 9.67 0.59 11.80
C GLU A 80 10.29 0.90 10.44
N ARG A 81 10.48 2.19 10.13
CA ARG A 81 11.21 2.58 8.92
C ARG A 81 12.62 2.03 9.05
N PRO A 82 13.13 1.24 8.09
CA PRO A 82 14.55 0.97 8.02
C PRO A 82 15.30 2.30 8.05
N ALA A 83 16.27 2.45 8.94
CA ALA A 83 17.12 3.62 9.00
C ALA A 83 18.00 3.67 7.74
N GLU A 84 17.65 4.56 6.80
CA GLU A 84 18.44 5.01 5.63
C GLU A 84 18.98 3.89 4.69
N GLU A 85 18.59 3.84 3.41
CA GLU A 85 19.39 4.41 2.31
C GLU A 85 18.45 4.66 1.11
N PHE A 86 17.89 5.86 1.00
CA PHE A 86 17.51 6.38 -0.31
C PHE A 86 18.64 7.33 -0.72
N GLU A 87 19.66 6.81 -1.39
CA GLU A 87 20.53 7.68 -2.17
C GLU A 87 19.65 8.41 -3.19
N PRO A 88 19.65 9.76 -3.21
CA PRO A 88 18.91 10.49 -4.22
C PRO A 88 19.50 10.11 -5.57
N ALA A 89 18.63 9.73 -6.51
CA ALA A 89 19.02 9.57 -7.90
C ALA A 89 19.72 10.86 -8.35
N VAL A 90 21.04 10.76 -8.56
CA VAL A 90 21.85 11.86 -9.10
C VAL A 90 21.26 12.24 -10.46
N VAL A 91 20.89 13.52 -10.57
CA VAL A 91 20.36 14.17 -11.78
C VAL A 91 21.40 14.17 -12.88
#